data_AF-A0A8T2YGD2-F1
#
_entry.id   AF-A0A8T2YGD2-F1
#
_cell.length_a   1.000
_cell.length_b   1.000
_cell.length_c   1.000
_cell.angle_alpha   90.00
_cell.angle_beta   90.00
_cell.angle_gamma   90.00
#
_symmetry.space_group_name_H-M   'P 1'
#
loop_
_entity.id
_entity.type
_entity.pdbx_description
1 polymer ?
#
loop_
_entity_poly.entity_id
_entity_poly.type
_entity_poly.pdbx_seq_one_letter_code
_entity_poly.pdbx_strand_id
1 'polypeptide(L)'
;MATETSEPHEPSSSSSSSTTKNPLVLHLLEKLSSCSTLIASGDEKSVAELVDFIDSVSDSAVSNHGDSDEQGNAVEVLSETHKFLLSPLLDQAVIDALSFELPKAVSKFAGLSNECLRIADSIIDFFIENCSPRDMLPILCEALDSWNGMVHAYDYVAPLLSGISKVLLAIQRRHFEQVKVAVPVILNVLKAVCSEFSARDTECMNLFIRALGIADSIRAICAKLEGRVLEKLRDVLGSYILQIMALLSLVSGCEIPRCLPLVSRLSEFFPFCGLSYLGLITGSDVDEMTRTFVAEEEDDYMRCLSYIKHGAAISVIWGHISVNVARAAGGDVSAVKDEILSNQTERWQAVGMLKHIFSFVDFPWELKKHAIDFLLCITDGNIARNCIDEDTDCSIYMPNLYAALQAITMVIMYTPDTVLRKNAFEALKRVRV
;
A
#
# COMPACT_ATOMS: atom_id res chain seq x y z
N MET A 1 25.45 -6.05 79.96
CA MET A 1 25.65 -5.98 78.50
C MET A 1 26.19 -7.32 78.09
N ALA A 2 25.29 -8.13 77.52
CA ALA A 2 25.48 -9.54 77.24
C ALA A 2 26.15 -9.76 75.88
N THR A 3 26.87 -10.88 75.84
CA THR A 3 27.45 -11.62 74.73
C THR A 3 26.44 -12.08 73.68
N GLU A 4 26.90 -12.30 72.43
CA GLU A 4 26.66 -13.50 71.58
C GLU A 4 27.12 -13.18 70.13
N THR A 5 28.29 -13.64 69.68
CA THR A 5 28.58 -14.88 68.94
C THR A 5 27.84 -15.04 67.60
N SER A 6 28.62 -14.92 66.52
CA SER A 6 28.28 -15.28 65.14
C SER A 6 27.94 -16.76 64.99
N GLU A 7 26.83 -17.04 64.33
CA GLU A 7 26.55 -18.30 63.63
C GLU A 7 26.75 -18.12 62.11
N PRO A 8 27.27 -19.12 61.38
CA PRO A 8 27.26 -19.15 59.93
C PRO A 8 25.96 -19.79 59.43
N HIS A 9 25.14 -19.03 58.71
CA HIS A 9 24.00 -19.58 57.98
C HIS A 9 24.47 -20.37 56.75
N GLU A 10 24.15 -21.66 56.72
CA GLU A 10 24.16 -22.51 55.52
C GLU A 10 23.27 -21.91 54.41
N PRO A 11 23.67 -21.96 53.14
CA PRO A 11 22.74 -21.73 52.03
C PRO A 11 21.87 -22.98 51.83
N SER A 12 20.58 -22.84 52.13
CA SER A 12 19.57 -23.82 51.80
C SER A 12 19.44 -23.99 50.29
N SER A 13 19.69 -25.23 49.88
CA SER A 13 19.21 -25.95 48.71
C SER A 13 18.12 -25.25 47.86
N SER A 14 18.49 -25.01 46.59
CA SER A 14 17.74 -25.37 45.38
C SER A 14 16.20 -25.33 45.47
N SER A 15 15.61 -24.25 44.99
CA SER A 15 14.35 -24.33 44.24
C SER A 15 14.70 -24.27 42.74
N SER A 16 14.90 -25.45 42.15
CA SER A 16 14.76 -25.65 40.72
C SER A 16 13.34 -25.22 40.32
N SER A 17 13.20 -24.01 39.77
CA SER A 17 12.00 -23.61 39.05
C SER A 17 11.91 -24.48 37.78
N SER A 18 11.30 -25.66 37.93
CA SER A 18 10.81 -26.42 36.80
C SER A 18 9.80 -25.54 36.08
N THR A 19 10.22 -24.98 34.95
CA THR A 19 9.40 -24.16 34.06
C THR A 19 8.26 -25.05 33.56
N THR A 20 7.08 -24.92 34.14
CA THR A 20 5.88 -25.61 33.66
C THR A 20 5.55 -24.98 32.32
N LYS A 21 5.90 -25.67 31.22
CA LYS A 21 5.63 -25.17 29.87
C LYS A 21 4.14 -24.91 29.70
N ASN A 22 3.80 -23.77 29.12
CA ASN A 22 2.44 -23.36 28.82
C ASN A 22 1.67 -24.49 28.10
N PRO A 23 0.47 -24.90 28.57
CA PRO A 23 -0.32 -25.97 27.94
C PRO A 23 -0.56 -25.75 26.43
N LEU A 24 -0.73 -24.50 26.00
CA LEU A 24 -0.90 -24.15 24.58
C LEU A 24 0.36 -24.46 23.77
N VAL A 25 1.53 -24.16 24.32
CA VAL A 25 2.82 -24.47 23.68
C VAL A 25 3.05 -25.97 23.57
N LEU A 26 2.66 -26.74 24.59
CA LEU A 26 2.76 -28.21 24.53
C LEU A 26 1.88 -28.77 23.41
N HIS A 27 0.64 -28.28 23.29
CA HIS A 27 -0.29 -28.70 22.24
C HIS A 27 0.19 -28.27 20.84
N LEU A 28 0.75 -27.06 20.71
CA LEU A 28 1.39 -26.59 19.48
C LEU A 28 2.52 -27.53 19.05
N LEU A 29 3.44 -27.85 19.96
CA LEU A 29 4.59 -28.71 19.66
C LEU A 29 4.17 -30.13 19.27
N GLU A 30 3.10 -30.66 19.87
CA GLU A 30 2.52 -31.95 19.49
C GLU A 30 1.97 -31.90 18.05
N LYS A 31 1.25 -30.84 17.68
CA LYS A 31 0.73 -30.65 16.31
C LYS A 31 1.85 -30.45 15.28
N LEU A 32 2.87 -29.65 15.60
CA LEU A 32 4.04 -29.44 14.74
C LEU A 32 4.84 -30.74 14.53
N SER A 33 5.04 -31.52 15.60
CA SER A 33 5.66 -32.84 15.53
C SER A 33 4.83 -33.81 14.67
N SER A 34 3.50 -33.78 14.83
CA SER A 34 2.58 -34.59 14.03
C SER A 34 2.67 -34.21 12.55
N CYS A 35 2.66 -32.91 12.22
CA CYS A 35 2.86 -32.44 10.83
C CYS A 35 4.17 -32.98 10.24
N SER A 36 5.28 -32.84 10.96
CA SER A 36 6.60 -33.30 10.48
C SER A 36 6.61 -34.80 10.15
N THR A 37 5.92 -35.62 10.95
CA THR A 37 5.88 -37.07 10.74
C THR A 37 4.87 -37.52 9.68
N LEU A 38 3.71 -36.84 9.59
CA LEU A 38 2.60 -37.23 8.71
C LEU A 38 2.71 -36.67 7.29
N ILE A 39 3.33 -35.49 7.12
CA ILE A 39 3.61 -34.97 5.78
C ILE A 39 4.61 -35.89 5.06
N ALA A 40 5.57 -36.46 5.79
CA ALA A 40 6.49 -37.46 5.26
C ALA A 40 5.78 -38.75 4.78
N SER A 41 4.57 -39.03 5.28
CA SER A 41 3.72 -40.15 4.83
C SER A 41 2.61 -39.74 3.85
N GLY A 42 2.53 -38.46 3.48
CA GLY A 42 1.60 -37.91 2.47
C GLY A 42 0.23 -37.48 3.00
N ASP A 43 0.07 -37.28 4.31
CA ASP A 43 -1.18 -36.76 4.89
C ASP A 43 -1.10 -35.24 5.14
N GLU A 44 -1.79 -34.47 4.30
CA GLU A 44 -1.83 -33.01 4.39
C GLU A 44 -2.82 -32.49 5.45
N LYS A 45 -3.70 -33.35 6.01
CA LYS A 45 -4.73 -32.92 6.98
C LYS A 45 -4.13 -32.37 8.27
N SER A 46 -2.94 -32.83 8.65
CA SER A 46 -2.26 -32.32 9.84
C SER A 46 -1.94 -30.83 9.74
N VAL A 47 -1.71 -30.31 8.53
CA VAL A 47 -1.46 -28.87 8.31
C VAL A 47 -2.71 -28.07 8.63
N ALA A 48 -3.88 -28.50 8.14
CA ALA A 48 -5.14 -27.86 8.46
C ALA A 48 -5.43 -27.86 9.97
N GLU A 49 -5.18 -28.98 10.65
CA GLU A 49 -5.36 -29.07 12.10
C GLU A 49 -4.40 -28.19 12.91
N LEU A 50 -3.19 -27.93 12.39
CA LEU A 50 -2.25 -26.98 12.96
C LEU A 50 -2.73 -25.54 12.76
N VAL A 51 -3.17 -25.22 11.54
CA VAL A 51 -3.69 -23.90 11.18
C VAL A 51 -4.92 -23.55 12.00
N ASP A 52 -5.88 -24.48 12.12
CA ASP A 52 -7.09 -24.29 12.94
C ASP A 52 -6.73 -23.99 14.41
N PHE A 53 -5.70 -24.65 14.94
CA PHE A 53 -5.22 -24.38 16.29
C PHE A 53 -4.60 -22.99 16.40
N ILE A 54 -3.69 -22.62 15.47
CA ILE A 54 -3.06 -21.30 15.44
C ILE A 54 -4.11 -20.19 15.30
N ASP A 55 -5.09 -20.38 14.44
CA ASP A 55 -6.21 -19.47 14.23
C ASP A 55 -7.04 -19.32 15.51
N SER A 56 -7.33 -20.41 16.22
CA SER A 56 -8.08 -20.35 17.48
C SER A 56 -7.37 -19.54 18.57
N VAL A 57 -6.02 -19.58 18.61
CA VAL A 57 -5.23 -18.79 19.55
C VAL A 57 -5.31 -17.31 19.17
N SER A 58 -5.20 -16.98 17.89
CA SER A 58 -5.36 -15.61 17.39
C SER A 58 -6.76 -15.06 17.72
N ASP A 59 -7.80 -15.82 17.42
CA ASP A 59 -9.19 -15.41 17.62
C ASP A 59 -9.52 -15.19 19.11
N SER A 60 -8.94 -16.01 20.00
CA SER A 60 -9.02 -15.80 21.46
C SER A 60 -8.38 -14.48 21.89
N ALA A 61 -7.15 -14.22 21.41
CA ALA A 61 -6.42 -13.00 21.75
C ALA A 61 -7.08 -11.73 21.20
N VAL A 62 -7.68 -11.79 20.01
CA VAL A 62 -8.48 -10.69 19.44
C VAL A 62 -9.75 -10.45 20.26
N SER A 63 -10.45 -11.52 20.65
CA SER A 63 -11.71 -11.42 21.41
C SER A 63 -11.51 -10.87 22.82
N ASN A 64 -10.36 -11.16 23.45
CA ASN A 64 -10.00 -10.74 24.79
C ASN A 64 -8.99 -9.59 24.78
N HIS A 65 -9.20 -8.61 23.89
CA HIS A 65 -8.26 -7.52 23.68
C HIS A 65 -7.95 -6.76 24.99
N GLY A 66 -6.68 -6.79 25.42
CA GLY A 66 -6.20 -6.15 26.65
C GLY A 66 -5.92 -7.11 27.81
N ASP A 67 -6.22 -8.41 27.66
CA ASP A 67 -5.70 -9.44 28.55
C ASP A 67 -4.21 -9.69 28.24
N SER A 68 -3.34 -9.38 29.21
CA SER A 68 -1.90 -9.57 29.08
C SER A 68 -1.52 -11.04 28.91
N ASP A 69 -2.33 -11.95 29.47
CA ASP A 69 -2.02 -13.37 29.48
C ASP A 69 -2.32 -13.97 28.10
N GLU A 70 -3.43 -13.59 27.45
CA GLU A 70 -3.76 -14.03 26.09
C GLU A 70 -2.80 -13.46 25.03
N GLN A 71 -2.41 -12.19 25.18
CA GLN A 71 -1.37 -11.62 24.32
C GLN A 71 -0.01 -12.32 24.54
N GLY A 72 0.34 -12.63 25.79
CA GLY A 72 1.53 -13.41 26.13
C GLY A 72 1.52 -14.80 25.50
N ASN A 73 0.38 -15.49 25.56
CA ASN A 73 0.17 -16.79 24.93
C ASN A 73 0.36 -16.73 23.42
N ALA A 74 -0.23 -15.72 22.76
CA ALA A 74 -0.11 -15.52 21.31
C ALA A 74 1.35 -15.31 20.88
N VAL A 75 2.11 -14.49 21.62
CA VAL A 75 3.55 -14.28 21.37
C VAL A 75 4.34 -15.58 21.58
N GLU A 76 4.04 -16.35 22.62
CA GLU A 76 4.73 -17.62 22.90
C GLU A 76 4.47 -18.66 21.81
N VAL A 77 3.22 -18.80 21.37
CA VAL A 77 2.82 -19.71 20.28
C VAL A 77 3.51 -19.35 18.97
N LEU A 78 3.54 -18.07 18.57
CA LEU A 78 4.28 -17.63 17.40
C LEU A 78 5.78 -17.87 17.52
N SER A 79 6.35 -17.58 18.69
CA SER A 79 7.78 -17.75 18.94
C SER A 79 8.21 -19.21 18.82
N GLU A 80 7.43 -20.13 19.37
CA GLU A 80 7.70 -21.56 19.29
C GLU A 80 7.47 -22.11 17.87
N THR A 81 6.47 -21.59 17.15
CA THR A 81 6.27 -21.89 15.72
C THR A 81 7.52 -21.48 14.91
N HIS A 82 8.03 -20.27 15.13
CA HIS A 82 9.24 -19.80 14.47
C HIS A 82 10.48 -20.62 14.84
N LYS A 83 10.67 -20.96 16.12
CA LYS A 83 11.77 -21.83 16.58
C LYS A 83 11.71 -23.21 15.94
N PHE A 84 10.52 -23.77 15.77
CA PHE A 84 10.33 -25.04 15.09
C PHE A 84 10.76 -24.97 13.62
N LEU A 85 10.39 -23.92 12.90
CA LEU A 85 10.80 -23.72 11.50
C LEU A 85 12.32 -23.58 11.36
N LEU A 86 12.98 -22.90 12.30
CA LEU A 86 14.44 -22.77 12.33
C LEU A 86 15.18 -24.06 12.74
N SER A 87 14.46 -25.14 13.03
CA SER A 87 15.08 -26.42 13.40
C SER A 87 15.85 -26.99 12.21
N PRO A 88 17.15 -27.32 12.35
CA PRO A 88 17.98 -27.83 11.25
C PRO A 88 17.60 -29.25 10.79
N LEU A 89 16.66 -29.89 11.50
CA LEU A 89 16.19 -31.25 11.20
C LEU A 89 14.87 -31.25 10.43
N LEU A 90 14.34 -30.08 10.08
CA LEU A 90 13.07 -29.98 9.36
C LEU A 90 13.27 -30.35 7.88
N ASP A 91 12.46 -31.29 7.40
CA ASP A 91 12.50 -31.75 6.02
C ASP A 91 11.89 -30.72 5.06
N GLN A 92 12.43 -30.62 3.84
CA GLN A 92 11.95 -29.66 2.85
C GLN A 92 10.48 -29.89 2.47
N ALA A 93 10.00 -31.14 2.43
CA ALA A 93 8.60 -31.42 2.12
C ALA A 93 7.66 -30.86 3.20
N VAL A 94 8.11 -30.83 4.46
CA VAL A 94 7.37 -30.22 5.56
C VAL A 94 7.36 -28.70 5.41
N ILE A 95 8.49 -28.10 5.05
CA ILE A 95 8.58 -26.65 4.80
C ILE A 95 7.64 -26.26 3.65
N ASP A 96 7.70 -26.98 2.53
CA ASP A 96 6.87 -26.71 1.36
C ASP A 96 5.38 -26.84 1.69
N ALA A 97 4.97 -27.91 2.39
CA ALA A 97 3.58 -28.12 2.80
C ALA A 97 3.08 -27.02 3.76
N LEU A 98 3.89 -26.61 4.74
CA LEU A 98 3.53 -25.53 5.65
C LEU A 98 3.46 -24.17 4.96
N SER A 99 4.23 -23.97 3.89
CA SER A 99 4.29 -22.69 3.20
C SER A 99 2.95 -22.26 2.57
N PHE A 100 2.07 -23.20 2.24
CA PHE A 100 0.76 -22.90 1.63
C PHE A 100 -0.20 -22.18 2.58
N GLU A 101 -0.21 -22.56 3.86
CA GLU A 101 -1.22 -22.08 4.81
C GLU A 101 -0.64 -21.22 5.93
N LEU A 102 0.59 -21.52 6.38
CA LEU A 102 1.15 -20.89 7.56
C LEU A 102 1.37 -19.37 7.39
N PRO A 103 1.83 -18.83 6.25
CA PRO A 103 1.93 -17.38 6.04
C PRO A 103 0.62 -16.64 6.31
N LYS A 104 -0.52 -17.21 5.88
CA LYS A 104 -1.85 -16.64 6.12
C LYS A 104 -2.23 -16.71 7.60
N ALA A 105 -2.03 -17.86 8.25
CA ALA A 105 -2.38 -18.08 9.64
C ALA A 105 -1.60 -17.16 10.59
N VAL A 106 -0.27 -17.08 10.44
CA VAL A 106 0.58 -16.26 11.32
C VAL A 106 0.35 -14.77 11.12
N SER A 107 -0.11 -14.36 9.95
CA SER A 107 -0.43 -12.96 9.65
C SER A 107 -1.58 -12.43 10.51
N LYS A 108 -2.50 -13.29 10.99
CA LYS A 108 -3.61 -12.87 11.88
C LYS A 108 -3.14 -12.26 13.20
N PHE A 109 -1.93 -12.63 13.64
CA PHE A 109 -1.36 -12.16 14.89
C PHE A 109 -0.76 -10.76 14.79
N ALA A 110 -0.53 -10.24 13.58
CA ALA A 110 0.22 -9.01 13.39
C ALA A 110 -0.42 -7.76 14.05
N GLY A 111 -1.75 -7.73 14.16
CA GLY A 111 -2.49 -6.67 14.87
C GLY A 111 -2.43 -6.76 16.39
N LEU A 112 -2.01 -7.89 16.97
CA LEU A 112 -2.06 -8.10 18.42
C LEU A 112 -0.97 -7.32 19.16
N SER A 113 0.24 -7.27 18.59
CA SER A 113 1.37 -6.50 19.14
C SER A 113 2.48 -6.33 18.11
N ASN A 114 3.35 -5.33 18.32
CA ASN A 114 4.56 -5.15 17.50
C ASN A 114 5.48 -6.37 17.52
N GLU A 115 5.50 -7.11 18.62
CA GLU A 115 6.31 -8.33 18.73
C GLU A 115 5.72 -9.47 17.90
N CYS A 116 4.39 -9.64 17.91
CA CYS A 116 3.70 -10.58 17.04
C CYS A 116 3.95 -10.25 15.56
N LEU A 117 3.83 -8.97 15.16
CA LEU A 117 4.13 -8.52 13.81
C LEU A 117 5.57 -8.86 13.41
N ARG A 118 6.55 -8.62 14.28
CA ARG A 118 7.97 -8.93 14.03
C ARG A 118 8.22 -10.42 13.85
N ILE A 119 7.58 -11.26 14.67
CA ILE A 119 7.72 -12.72 14.55
C ILE A 119 7.01 -13.22 13.29
N ALA A 120 5.81 -12.73 12.97
CA ALA A 120 5.10 -13.06 11.73
C ALA A 120 5.92 -12.68 10.49
N ASP A 121 6.51 -11.47 10.46
CA ASP A 121 7.46 -11.04 9.43
C ASP A 121 8.63 -12.05 9.32
N SER A 122 9.19 -12.50 10.45
CA SER A 122 10.32 -13.45 10.45
C SER A 122 9.94 -14.85 9.95
N ILE A 123 8.74 -15.34 10.27
CA ILE A 123 8.22 -16.62 9.77
C ILE A 123 8.02 -16.56 8.25
N ILE A 124 7.45 -15.47 7.74
CA ILE A 124 7.27 -15.28 6.30
C ILE A 124 8.63 -15.20 5.61
N ASP A 125 9.59 -14.46 6.18
CA ASP A 125 10.96 -14.39 5.66
C ASP A 125 11.61 -15.76 5.56
N PHE A 126 11.43 -16.61 6.57
CA PHE A 126 11.90 -17.99 6.54
C PHE A 126 11.37 -18.75 5.31
N PHE A 127 10.08 -18.67 5.00
CA PHE A 127 9.53 -19.32 3.81
C PHE A 127 10.06 -18.70 2.51
N ILE A 128 10.27 -17.39 2.47
CA ILE A 128 10.83 -16.73 1.29
C ILE A 128 12.27 -17.20 1.01
N GLU A 129 13.04 -17.46 2.06
CA GLU A 129 14.42 -17.95 1.96
C GLU A 129 14.52 -19.45 1.65
N ASN A 130 13.54 -20.25 2.08
CA ASN A 130 13.61 -21.71 2.00
C ASN A 130 12.66 -22.34 0.97
N CYS A 131 11.72 -21.58 0.40
CA CYS A 131 10.82 -22.05 -0.67
C CYS A 131 11.15 -21.40 -2.02
N SER A 132 10.57 -21.95 -3.09
CA SER A 132 10.68 -21.38 -4.44
C SER A 132 9.98 -20.00 -4.51
N PRO A 133 10.67 -18.91 -4.91
CA PRO A 133 10.06 -17.59 -5.03
C PRO A 133 8.89 -17.53 -6.02
N ARG A 134 8.92 -18.41 -7.03
CA ARG A 134 7.84 -18.55 -8.02
C ARG A 134 6.55 -19.06 -7.38
N ASP A 135 6.66 -19.93 -6.39
CA ASP A 135 5.51 -20.56 -5.72
C ASP A 135 5.09 -19.70 -4.51
N MET A 136 6.03 -19.04 -3.84
CA MET A 136 5.73 -18.11 -2.75
C MET A 136 4.94 -16.87 -3.20
N LEU A 137 5.17 -16.33 -4.40
CA LEU A 137 4.40 -15.16 -4.84
C LEU A 137 2.88 -15.43 -4.92
N PRO A 138 2.39 -16.46 -5.62
CA PRO A 138 0.95 -16.75 -5.66
C PRO A 138 0.42 -17.14 -4.28
N ILE A 139 1.17 -17.87 -3.45
CA ILE A 139 0.77 -18.19 -2.06
C ILE A 139 0.52 -16.90 -1.26
N LEU A 140 1.46 -15.95 -1.28
CA LEU A 140 1.30 -14.70 -0.54
C LEU A 140 0.19 -13.82 -1.14
N CYS A 141 0.00 -13.83 -2.46
CA CYS A 141 -1.11 -13.12 -3.10
C CYS A 141 -2.46 -13.73 -2.72
N GLU A 142 -2.59 -15.05 -2.68
CA GLU A 142 -3.81 -15.74 -2.24
C GLU A 142 -4.10 -15.46 -0.76
N ALA A 143 -3.08 -15.55 0.09
CA ALA A 143 -3.18 -15.15 1.49
C ALA A 143 -3.66 -13.70 1.61
N LEU A 144 -3.11 -12.78 0.81
CA LEU A 144 -3.49 -11.36 0.82
C LEU A 144 -4.95 -11.15 0.39
N ASP A 145 -5.38 -11.80 -0.71
CA ASP A 145 -6.74 -11.66 -1.24
C ASP A 145 -7.80 -12.28 -0.31
N SER A 146 -7.42 -13.28 0.50
CA SER A 146 -8.32 -13.90 1.48
C SER A 146 -8.85 -12.95 2.55
N TRP A 147 -8.16 -11.81 2.74
CA TRP A 147 -8.52 -10.76 3.70
C TRP A 147 -9.33 -9.62 3.07
N ASN A 148 -9.63 -9.69 1.77
CA ASN A 148 -10.34 -8.64 1.06
C ASN A 148 -11.78 -8.50 1.58
N GLY A 149 -12.11 -7.32 2.14
CA GLY A 149 -13.43 -7.02 2.70
C GLY A 149 -13.69 -7.53 4.12
N MET A 150 -12.65 -7.96 4.84
CA MET A 150 -12.75 -8.28 6.27
C MET A 150 -12.48 -7.05 7.14
N VAL A 151 -13.27 -6.91 8.21
CA VAL A 151 -13.07 -5.86 9.23
C VAL A 151 -11.68 -6.03 9.86
N HIS A 152 -10.93 -4.92 9.99
CA HIS A 152 -9.54 -4.91 10.49
C HIS A 152 -8.54 -5.66 9.60
N ALA A 153 -8.84 -5.85 8.31
CA ALA A 153 -7.91 -6.52 7.37
C ALA A 153 -6.51 -5.88 7.34
N TYR A 154 -6.38 -4.59 7.65
CA TYR A 154 -5.10 -3.88 7.65
C TYR A 154 -4.05 -4.50 8.59
N ASP A 155 -4.48 -5.06 9.72
CA ASP A 155 -3.59 -5.70 10.70
C ASP A 155 -2.98 -6.98 10.15
N TYR A 156 -3.75 -7.72 9.36
CA TYR A 156 -3.35 -9.03 8.83
C TYR A 156 -2.51 -8.90 7.55
N VAL A 157 -2.76 -7.88 6.73
CA VAL A 157 -2.12 -7.74 5.42
C VAL A 157 -0.70 -7.15 5.50
N ALA A 158 -0.36 -6.46 6.60
CA ALA A 158 0.94 -5.81 6.76
C ALA A 158 2.14 -6.77 6.58
N PRO A 159 2.22 -7.93 7.26
CA PRO A 159 3.33 -8.87 7.05
C PRO A 159 3.36 -9.45 5.63
N LEU A 160 2.20 -9.72 5.03
CA LEU A 160 2.09 -10.24 3.66
C LEU A 160 2.63 -9.26 2.62
N LEU A 161 2.35 -7.95 2.74
CA LEU A 161 2.90 -6.94 1.82
C LEU A 161 4.43 -6.86 1.89
N SER A 162 5.00 -6.96 3.10
CA SER A 162 6.47 -7.02 3.27
C SER A 162 7.05 -8.29 2.65
N GLY A 163 6.37 -9.43 2.83
CA GLY A 163 6.74 -10.69 2.20
C GLY A 163 6.75 -10.59 0.68
N ILE A 164 5.68 -10.05 0.07
CA ILE A 164 5.58 -9.85 -1.38
C ILE A 164 6.72 -8.98 -1.90
N SER A 165 7.05 -7.88 -1.20
CA SER A 165 8.19 -7.03 -1.56
C SER A 165 9.50 -7.83 -1.67
N LYS A 166 9.77 -8.71 -0.70
CA LYS A 166 10.98 -9.55 -0.68
C LYS A 166 10.94 -10.66 -1.73
N VAL A 167 9.78 -11.33 -1.91
CA VAL A 167 9.61 -12.37 -2.94
C VAL A 167 9.86 -11.81 -4.32
N LEU A 168 9.34 -10.63 -4.64
CA LEU A 168 9.56 -9.97 -5.92
C LEU A 168 11.07 -9.83 -6.24
N LEU A 169 11.89 -9.47 -5.26
CA LEU A 169 13.35 -9.38 -5.42
C LEU A 169 14.01 -10.74 -5.66
N ALA A 170 13.46 -11.81 -5.10
CA ALA A 170 13.98 -13.18 -5.22
C ALA A 170 13.61 -13.84 -6.57
N ILE A 171 12.61 -13.32 -7.28
CA ILE A 171 12.22 -13.82 -8.61
C ILE A 171 13.34 -13.59 -9.62
N GLN A 172 13.68 -14.63 -10.37
CA GLN A 172 14.79 -14.61 -11.33
C GLN A 172 14.36 -14.43 -12.79
N ARG A 173 13.10 -14.71 -13.13
CA ARG A 173 12.61 -14.74 -14.52
C ARG A 173 11.16 -14.27 -14.58
N ARG A 174 10.72 -13.85 -15.78
CA ARG A 174 9.34 -13.42 -16.05
C ARG A 174 8.88 -12.29 -15.12
N HIS A 175 9.78 -11.35 -14.83
CA HIS A 175 9.54 -10.28 -13.87
C HIS A 175 8.30 -9.46 -14.19
N PHE A 176 8.09 -9.15 -15.47
CA PHE A 176 6.91 -8.42 -15.92
C PHE A 176 5.63 -9.20 -15.59
N GLU A 177 5.53 -10.46 -15.99
CA GLU A 177 4.34 -11.28 -15.78
C GLU A 177 4.04 -11.46 -14.28
N GLN A 178 5.08 -11.67 -13.46
CA GLN A 178 4.92 -11.86 -12.02
C GLN A 178 4.44 -10.58 -11.32
N VAL A 179 5.08 -9.44 -11.59
CA VAL A 179 4.68 -8.14 -11.01
C VAL A 179 3.27 -7.77 -11.49
N LYS A 180 2.98 -8.00 -12.76
CA LYS A 180 1.67 -7.70 -13.36
C LYS A 180 0.53 -8.49 -12.71
N VAL A 181 0.76 -9.73 -12.30
CA VAL A 181 -0.25 -10.53 -11.58
C VAL A 181 -0.40 -10.08 -10.13
N ALA A 182 0.69 -9.73 -9.45
CA ALA A 182 0.65 -9.34 -8.05
C ALA A 182 0.01 -7.96 -7.80
N VAL A 183 0.29 -6.98 -8.68
CA VAL A 183 -0.14 -5.57 -8.51
C VAL A 183 -1.66 -5.42 -8.33
N PRO A 184 -2.53 -6.05 -9.15
CA PRO A 184 -3.97 -5.97 -8.95
C PRO A 184 -4.43 -6.45 -7.56
N VAL A 185 -3.87 -7.57 -7.08
CA VAL A 185 -4.21 -8.13 -5.77
C VAL A 185 -3.84 -7.16 -4.66
N ILE A 186 -2.61 -6.62 -4.70
CA ILE A 186 -2.13 -5.63 -3.73
C ILE A 186 -3.04 -4.39 -3.73
N LEU A 187 -3.34 -3.84 -4.90
CA LEU A 187 -4.14 -2.62 -5.03
C LEU A 187 -5.58 -2.80 -4.57
N ASN A 188 -6.19 -3.95 -4.85
CA ASN A 188 -7.55 -4.24 -4.41
C ASN A 188 -7.63 -4.31 -2.88
N VAL A 189 -6.67 -4.98 -2.24
CA VAL A 189 -6.60 -5.08 -0.79
C VAL A 189 -6.34 -3.71 -0.16
N LEU A 190 -5.38 -2.93 -0.68
CA LEU A 190 -5.12 -1.57 -0.20
C LEU A 190 -6.36 -0.68 -0.33
N LYS A 191 -7.13 -0.83 -1.41
CA LYS A 191 -8.37 -0.07 -1.63
C LYS A 191 -9.47 -0.47 -0.65
N ALA A 192 -9.65 -1.77 -0.39
CA ALA A 192 -10.60 -2.27 0.61
C ALA A 192 -10.26 -1.72 1.99
N VAL A 193 -8.99 -1.87 2.40
CA VAL A 193 -8.47 -1.36 3.67
C VAL A 193 -8.65 0.17 3.78
N CYS A 194 -8.37 0.94 2.72
CA CYS A 194 -8.58 2.39 2.73
C CYS A 194 -10.05 2.80 2.90
N SER A 195 -10.99 1.95 2.51
CA SER A 195 -12.42 2.23 2.64
C SER A 195 -12.91 2.00 4.08
N GLU A 196 -12.15 1.28 4.90
CA GLU A 196 -12.48 0.97 6.29
C GLU A 196 -11.88 1.97 7.30
N PHE A 197 -10.85 2.72 6.92
CA PHE A 197 -10.16 3.61 7.85
C PHE A 197 -11.03 4.76 8.36
N SER A 198 -11.07 4.90 9.68
CA SER A 198 -11.51 6.13 10.33
C SER A 198 -10.34 7.10 10.48
N ALA A 199 -10.62 8.39 10.66
CA ALA A 199 -9.65 9.50 10.55
C ALA A 199 -8.44 9.50 11.53
N ARG A 200 -8.18 8.47 12.34
CA ARG A 200 -7.20 8.54 13.45
C ARG A 200 -6.12 7.45 13.49
N ASP A 201 -6.06 6.56 12.51
CA ASP A 201 -5.22 5.37 12.67
C ASP A 201 -3.78 5.62 12.17
N THR A 202 -2.80 5.51 13.08
CA THR A 202 -1.36 5.53 12.78
C THR A 202 -0.93 4.28 12.02
N GLU A 203 -1.64 3.18 12.18
CA GLU A 203 -1.43 1.89 11.51
C GLU A 203 -1.56 2.01 9.98
N CYS A 204 -2.41 2.91 9.48
CA CYS A 204 -2.56 3.19 8.06
C CYS A 204 -1.23 3.62 7.40
N MET A 205 -0.42 4.45 8.07
CA MET A 205 0.83 4.94 7.48
C MET A 205 1.87 3.82 7.37
N ASN A 206 1.90 2.87 8.32
CA ASN A 206 2.77 1.71 8.26
C ASN A 206 2.43 0.81 7.06
N LEU A 207 1.15 0.68 6.74
CA LEU A 207 0.71 -0.05 5.54
C LEU A 207 1.27 0.59 4.26
N PHE A 208 1.18 1.92 4.14
CA PHE A 208 1.72 2.64 2.99
C PHE A 208 3.25 2.62 2.92
N ILE A 209 3.96 2.55 4.05
CA ILE A 209 5.40 2.29 4.08
C ILE A 209 5.72 0.93 3.45
N ARG A 210 4.93 -0.10 3.75
CA ARG A 210 5.12 -1.44 3.18
C ARG A 210 4.75 -1.49 1.69
N ALA A 211 3.68 -0.81 1.30
CA ALA A 211 3.32 -0.63 -0.12
C ALA A 211 4.41 0.11 -0.92
N LEU A 212 5.06 1.12 -0.32
CA LEU A 212 6.22 1.79 -0.88
C LEU A 212 7.43 0.84 -1.00
N GLY A 213 7.62 -0.07 -0.05
CA GLY A 213 8.62 -1.14 -0.14
C GLY A 213 8.46 -2.00 -1.40
N ILE A 214 7.23 -2.30 -1.81
CA ILE A 214 6.96 -3.02 -3.06
C ILE A 214 7.40 -2.19 -4.27
N ALA A 215 7.13 -0.88 -4.29
CA ALA A 215 7.61 0.00 -5.36
C ALA A 215 9.14 0.05 -5.43
N ASP A 216 9.82 0.11 -4.28
CA ASP A 216 11.28 0.02 -4.19
C ASP A 216 11.79 -1.29 -4.80
N SER A 217 11.13 -2.42 -4.51
CA SER A 217 11.46 -3.73 -5.05
C SER A 217 11.24 -3.83 -6.56
N ILE A 218 10.12 -3.31 -7.08
CA ILE A 218 9.87 -3.25 -8.54
C ILE A 218 10.94 -2.39 -9.23
N ARG A 219 11.30 -1.23 -8.66
CA ARG A 219 12.40 -0.39 -9.20
C ARG A 219 13.74 -1.12 -9.20
N ALA A 220 14.05 -1.85 -8.13
CA ALA A 220 15.28 -2.64 -8.04
C ALA A 220 15.33 -3.79 -9.07
N ILE A 221 14.18 -4.39 -9.40
CA ILE A 221 14.06 -5.35 -10.50
C ILE A 221 14.32 -4.65 -11.84
N CYS A 222 13.70 -3.49 -12.07
CA CYS A 222 13.85 -2.73 -13.30
C CYS A 222 15.32 -2.37 -13.57
N ALA A 223 16.11 -2.06 -12.54
CA ALA A 223 17.54 -1.76 -12.68
C ALA A 223 18.38 -2.91 -13.29
N LYS A 224 17.83 -4.13 -13.37
CA LYS A 224 18.48 -5.32 -13.93
C LYS A 224 17.96 -5.69 -15.34
N LEU A 225 17.04 -4.91 -15.90
CA LEU A 225 16.34 -5.21 -17.14
C LEU A 225 16.60 -4.15 -18.21
N GLU A 226 16.43 -4.52 -19.47
CA GLU A 226 16.64 -3.64 -20.62
C GLU A 226 15.53 -3.80 -21.67
N GLY A 227 15.41 -2.82 -22.57
CA GLY A 227 14.49 -2.85 -23.70
C GLY A 227 13.01 -2.85 -23.29
N ARG A 228 12.17 -3.53 -24.09
CA ARG A 228 10.71 -3.50 -23.94
C ARG A 228 10.21 -4.02 -22.59
N VAL A 229 10.88 -5.02 -21.99
CA VAL A 229 10.45 -5.56 -20.69
C VAL A 229 10.65 -4.53 -19.57
N LEU A 230 11.73 -3.75 -19.64
CA LEU A 230 11.97 -2.62 -18.74
C LEU A 230 10.88 -1.55 -18.90
N GLU A 231 10.57 -1.15 -20.14
CA GLU A 231 9.53 -0.15 -20.43
C GLU A 231 8.18 -0.57 -19.82
N LYS A 232 7.74 -1.81 -20.09
CA LYS A 232 6.49 -2.34 -19.54
C LYS A 232 6.45 -2.35 -18.01
N LEU A 233 7.56 -2.70 -17.36
CA LEU A 233 7.63 -2.68 -15.90
C LEU A 233 7.65 -1.26 -15.32
N ARG A 234 8.25 -0.30 -16.03
CA ARG A 234 8.17 1.13 -15.66
C ARG A 234 6.73 1.64 -15.73
N ASP A 235 5.96 1.20 -16.73
CA ASP A 235 4.54 1.54 -16.85
C ASP A 235 3.70 0.94 -15.72
N VAL A 236 3.96 -0.32 -15.35
CA VAL A 236 3.32 -0.97 -14.19
C VAL A 236 3.67 -0.23 -12.90
N LEU A 237 4.94 0.12 -12.71
CA LEU A 237 5.40 0.86 -11.53
C LEU A 237 4.77 2.27 -11.46
N GLY A 238 4.76 3.00 -12.58
CA GLY A 238 4.14 4.32 -12.65
C GLY A 238 2.65 4.26 -12.29
N SER A 239 1.93 3.27 -12.84
CA SER A 239 0.52 3.05 -12.54
C SER A 239 0.29 2.73 -11.06
N TYR A 240 1.10 1.80 -10.51
CA TYR A 240 1.06 1.44 -9.09
C TYR A 240 1.31 2.64 -8.17
N ILE A 241 2.31 3.48 -8.48
CA ILE A 241 2.65 4.67 -7.71
C ILE A 241 1.51 5.70 -7.73
N LEU A 242 0.92 5.97 -8.89
CA LEU A 242 -0.21 6.91 -8.99
C LEU A 242 -1.43 6.40 -8.20
N GLN A 243 -1.69 5.10 -8.25
CA GLN A 243 -2.72 4.44 -7.44
C GLN A 243 -2.48 4.64 -5.95
N ILE A 244 -1.27 4.35 -5.47
CA ILE A 244 -0.91 4.55 -4.07
C ILE A 244 -1.05 6.03 -3.69
N MET A 245 -0.62 6.95 -4.55
CA MET A 245 -0.75 8.38 -4.29
C MET A 245 -2.22 8.78 -4.07
N ALA A 246 -3.13 8.26 -4.89
CA ALA A 246 -4.57 8.48 -4.71
C ALA A 246 -5.06 7.90 -3.39
N LEU A 247 -4.73 6.64 -3.09
CA LEU A 247 -5.17 5.95 -1.87
C LEU A 247 -4.62 6.62 -0.59
N LEU A 248 -3.35 7.02 -0.58
CA LEU A 248 -2.74 7.74 0.54
C LEU A 248 -3.44 9.09 0.78
N SER A 249 -3.93 9.71 -0.29
CA SER A 249 -4.66 10.99 -0.24
C SER A 249 -6.12 10.86 0.22
N LEU A 250 -6.67 9.63 0.30
CA LEU A 250 -8.03 9.36 0.79
C LEU A 250 -8.15 9.33 2.30
N VAL A 251 -7.05 8.98 2.98
CA VAL A 251 -7.07 8.68 4.41
C VAL A 251 -7.52 9.93 5.18
N SER A 252 -8.78 9.88 5.64
CA SER A 252 -9.65 11.04 5.93
C SER A 252 -9.32 11.84 7.19
N GLY A 253 -8.08 11.73 7.69
CA GLY A 253 -7.58 12.53 8.81
C GLY A 253 -6.08 12.82 8.72
N CYS A 254 -5.46 12.55 7.58
CA CYS A 254 -4.08 12.95 7.37
C CYS A 254 -4.01 14.48 7.25
N GLU A 255 -3.63 15.13 8.34
CA GLU A 255 -3.03 16.45 8.27
C GLU A 255 -1.97 16.38 7.17
N ILE A 256 -2.02 17.31 6.20
CA ILE A 256 -1.07 17.40 5.08
C ILE A 256 0.38 17.09 5.52
N PRO A 257 0.90 17.65 6.64
CA PRO A 257 2.24 17.34 7.13
C PRO A 257 2.54 15.86 7.36
N ARG A 258 1.57 15.07 7.79
CA ARG A 258 1.73 13.63 8.08
C ARG A 258 2.00 12.83 6.81
N CYS A 259 1.36 13.20 5.71
CA CYS A 259 1.53 12.53 4.40
C CYS A 259 2.78 12.96 3.65
N LEU A 260 3.29 14.18 3.89
CA LEU A 260 4.39 14.76 3.10
C LEU A 260 5.61 13.83 2.96
N PRO A 261 6.11 13.13 4.00
CA PRO A 261 7.26 12.24 3.83
C PRO A 261 7.00 11.11 2.83
N LEU A 262 5.84 10.47 2.90
CA LEU A 262 5.48 9.36 2.01
C LEU A 262 5.17 9.86 0.59
N VAL A 263 4.44 10.96 0.48
CA VAL A 263 4.16 11.61 -0.81
C VAL A 263 5.45 12.03 -1.51
N SER A 264 6.42 12.58 -0.77
CA SER A 264 7.74 12.93 -1.29
C SER A 264 8.46 11.69 -1.81
N ARG A 265 8.48 10.60 -1.03
CA ARG A 265 9.09 9.32 -1.42
C ARG A 265 8.43 8.70 -2.65
N LEU A 266 7.11 8.74 -2.76
CA LEU A 266 6.38 8.28 -3.95
C LEU A 266 6.73 9.13 -5.19
N SER A 267 6.90 10.44 -4.99
CA SER A 267 7.26 11.37 -6.07
C SER A 267 8.67 11.12 -6.62
N GLU A 268 9.60 10.60 -5.82
CA GLU A 268 10.95 10.20 -6.27
C GLU A 268 10.93 9.16 -7.41
N PHE A 269 9.82 8.44 -7.60
CA PHE A 269 9.67 7.48 -8.67
C PHE A 269 9.29 8.11 -10.02
N PHE A 270 8.83 9.35 -10.06
CA PHE A 270 8.29 9.95 -11.29
C PHE A 270 9.33 10.07 -12.41
N PRO A 271 10.55 10.60 -12.18
CA PRO A 271 11.56 10.64 -13.22
C PRO A 271 11.92 9.24 -13.72
N PHE A 272 11.98 8.28 -12.80
CA PHE A 272 12.25 6.89 -13.15
C PHE A 272 11.11 6.28 -13.98
N CYS A 273 9.85 6.63 -13.75
CA CYS A 273 8.72 6.13 -14.54
C CYS A 273 8.45 6.95 -15.81
N GLY A 274 9.23 8.00 -16.08
CA GLY A 274 9.00 8.89 -17.22
C GLY A 274 7.79 9.81 -17.03
N LEU A 275 7.34 10.01 -15.78
CA LEU A 275 6.20 10.85 -15.45
C LEU A 275 6.67 12.30 -15.20
N SER A 276 5.94 13.25 -15.75
CA SER A 276 6.19 14.68 -15.61
C SER A 276 4.95 15.38 -15.04
N TYR A 277 5.10 16.50 -14.33
CA TYR A 277 3.92 17.20 -13.83
C TYR A 277 3.02 17.74 -14.94
N LEU A 278 3.59 18.18 -16.07
CA LEU A 278 2.81 18.59 -17.24
C LEU A 278 2.02 17.40 -17.83
N GLY A 279 2.67 16.25 -18.03
CA GLY A 279 2.01 15.09 -18.59
C GLY A 279 0.99 14.45 -17.63
N LEU A 280 1.24 14.50 -16.32
CA LEU A 280 0.28 14.08 -15.29
C LEU A 280 -0.96 14.98 -15.22
N ILE A 281 -0.78 16.31 -15.27
CA ILE A 281 -1.91 17.24 -15.20
C ILE A 281 -2.68 17.30 -16.51
N THR A 282 -2.05 17.11 -17.66
CA THR A 282 -2.75 17.04 -18.97
C THR A 282 -3.34 15.65 -19.24
N GLY A 283 -2.84 14.62 -18.54
CA GLY A 283 -3.25 13.23 -18.68
C GLY A 283 -2.50 12.46 -19.77
N SER A 284 -1.61 13.10 -20.52
CA SER A 284 -0.85 12.44 -21.60
C SER A 284 0.02 11.30 -21.10
N ASP A 285 0.68 11.46 -19.95
CA ASP A 285 1.53 10.41 -19.36
C ASP A 285 0.69 9.20 -18.93
N VAL A 286 -0.51 9.43 -18.39
CA VAL A 286 -1.44 8.35 -18.01
C VAL A 286 -1.96 7.63 -19.25
N ASP A 287 -2.33 8.38 -20.28
CA ASP A 287 -2.85 7.80 -21.52
C ASP A 287 -1.76 7.05 -22.30
N GLU A 288 -0.48 7.45 -22.22
CA GLU A 288 0.65 6.69 -22.77
C GLU A 288 0.85 5.38 -21.99
N MET A 289 1.01 5.49 -20.67
CA MET A 289 1.28 4.36 -19.78
C MET A 289 0.19 3.30 -19.81
N THR A 290 -1.08 3.70 -19.95
CA THR A 290 -2.21 2.75 -20.00
C THR A 290 -2.33 1.99 -21.32
N ARG A 291 -1.71 2.46 -22.42
CA ARG A 291 -1.70 1.72 -23.70
C ARG A 291 -1.01 0.37 -23.59
N THR A 292 -0.01 0.27 -22.71
CA THR A 292 0.69 -0.98 -22.43
C THR A 292 -0.26 -2.09 -21.98
N PHE A 293 -1.35 -1.75 -21.29
CA PHE A 293 -2.35 -2.72 -20.80
C PHE A 293 -3.52 -2.92 -21.77
N VAL A 294 -3.95 -1.86 -22.47
CA VAL A 294 -5.03 -1.95 -23.47
C VAL A 294 -4.65 -2.84 -24.65
N ALA A 295 -3.38 -2.82 -25.06
CA ALA A 295 -2.88 -3.65 -26.15
C ALA A 295 -2.91 -5.16 -25.86
N GLU A 296 -3.13 -5.57 -24.59
CA GLU A 296 -3.11 -6.97 -24.16
C GLU A 296 -4.53 -7.55 -23.89
N GLU A 297 -5.62 -6.82 -24.24
CA GLU A 297 -7.03 -7.24 -24.05
C GLU A 297 -7.44 -7.54 -22.60
N GLU A 298 -6.92 -6.78 -21.63
CA GLU A 298 -7.10 -7.04 -20.20
C GLU A 298 -7.97 -6.02 -19.48
N ASP A 299 -9.29 -6.15 -19.63
CA ASP A 299 -10.28 -5.33 -18.92
C ASP A 299 -10.14 -5.42 -17.39
N ASP A 300 -9.72 -6.58 -16.86
CA ASP A 300 -9.57 -6.79 -15.42
C ASP A 300 -8.40 -6.02 -14.80
N TYR A 301 -7.31 -5.81 -15.55
CA TYR A 301 -6.19 -5.00 -15.07
C TYR A 301 -6.58 -3.54 -14.92
N MET A 302 -7.36 -3.00 -15.86
CA MET A 302 -7.83 -1.61 -15.81
C MET A 302 -8.78 -1.35 -14.63
N ARG A 303 -9.48 -2.37 -14.12
CA ARG A 303 -10.37 -2.24 -12.96
C ARG A 303 -9.61 -1.92 -11.67
N CYS A 304 -8.45 -2.55 -11.44
CA CYS A 304 -7.64 -2.24 -10.25
C CYS A 304 -7.02 -0.83 -10.34
N LEU A 305 -6.90 -0.28 -11.56
CA LEU A 305 -6.41 1.05 -11.82
C LEU A 305 -7.49 2.15 -11.81
N SER A 306 -8.63 1.95 -11.13
CA SER A 306 -9.76 2.89 -11.11
C SER A 306 -9.42 4.32 -10.65
N TYR A 307 -8.36 4.49 -9.88
CA TYR A 307 -7.91 5.78 -9.34
C TYR A 307 -6.70 6.41 -10.04
N ILE A 308 -6.31 5.94 -11.22
CA ILE A 308 -5.01 6.35 -11.81
C ILE A 308 -5.01 7.82 -12.19
N LYS A 309 -6.12 8.30 -12.77
CA LYS A 309 -6.31 9.72 -13.08
C LYS A 309 -6.47 10.60 -11.84
N HIS A 310 -6.99 10.04 -10.74
CA HIS A 310 -7.05 10.71 -9.44
C HIS A 310 -5.62 10.88 -8.89
N GLY A 311 -4.82 9.82 -8.96
CA GLY A 311 -3.41 9.77 -8.60
C GLY A 311 -2.57 10.77 -9.37
N ALA A 312 -2.74 10.82 -10.69
CA ALA A 312 -2.04 11.76 -11.55
C ALA A 312 -2.33 13.22 -11.18
N ALA A 313 -3.61 13.59 -11.10
CA ALA A 313 -4.01 14.95 -10.76
C ALA A 313 -3.55 15.32 -9.34
N ILE A 314 -3.78 14.45 -8.34
CA ILE A 314 -3.43 14.75 -6.94
C ILE A 314 -1.92 14.83 -6.73
N SER A 315 -1.11 14.09 -7.50
CA SER A 315 0.36 14.18 -7.46
C SER A 315 0.87 15.59 -7.78
N VAL A 316 0.26 16.25 -8.76
CA VAL A 316 0.59 17.63 -9.15
C VAL A 316 0.16 18.59 -8.04
N ILE A 317 -1.00 18.37 -7.42
CA ILE A 317 -1.45 19.17 -6.27
C ILE A 317 -0.53 19.00 -5.07
N TRP A 318 -0.02 17.80 -4.80
CA TRP A 318 0.99 17.60 -3.76
C TRP A 318 2.29 18.36 -4.04
N GLY A 319 2.74 18.39 -5.29
CA GLY A 319 3.84 19.25 -5.72
C GLY A 319 3.52 20.74 -5.53
N HIS A 320 2.27 21.14 -5.77
CA HIS A 320 1.83 22.52 -5.55
C HIS A 320 1.84 22.90 -4.05
N ILE A 321 1.45 21.96 -3.19
CA ILE A 321 1.43 22.13 -1.72
C ILE A 321 2.86 22.23 -1.17
N SER A 322 3.81 21.46 -1.71
CA SER A 322 5.16 21.35 -1.16
C SER A 322 6.24 21.35 -2.25
N VAL A 323 7.10 22.37 -2.21
CA VAL A 323 8.28 22.47 -3.08
C VAL A 323 9.22 21.27 -2.94
N ASN A 324 9.28 20.65 -1.75
CA ASN A 324 10.10 19.46 -1.56
C ASN A 324 9.54 18.25 -2.31
N VAL A 325 8.21 18.10 -2.34
CA VAL A 325 7.55 17.07 -3.16
C VAL A 325 7.80 17.35 -4.64
N ALA A 326 7.68 18.61 -5.07
CA ALA A 326 7.97 18.99 -6.45
C ALA A 326 9.39 18.65 -6.88
N ARG A 327 10.37 18.96 -6.02
CA ARG A 327 11.77 18.63 -6.25
C ARG A 327 12.01 17.12 -6.29
N ALA A 328 11.34 16.36 -5.43
CA ALA A 328 11.44 14.89 -5.44
C ALA A 328 10.91 14.29 -6.75
N ALA A 329 9.83 14.84 -7.30
CA ALA A 329 9.32 14.51 -8.63
C ALA A 329 10.24 14.93 -9.79
N GLY A 330 11.34 15.63 -9.53
CA GLY A 330 12.21 16.21 -10.56
C GLY A 330 11.54 17.34 -11.35
N GLY A 331 10.49 17.97 -10.80
CA GLY A 331 9.70 18.99 -11.50
C GLY A 331 9.64 20.33 -10.78
N ASP A 332 9.15 21.35 -11.49
CA ASP A 332 8.80 22.66 -10.96
C ASP A 332 7.36 23.00 -11.35
N VAL A 333 6.48 23.04 -10.35
CA VAL A 333 5.05 23.33 -10.56
C VAL A 333 4.84 24.77 -11.07
N SER A 334 5.75 25.70 -10.77
CA SER A 334 5.65 27.09 -11.25
C SER A 334 5.85 27.14 -12.77
N ALA A 335 6.90 26.47 -13.27
CA ALA A 335 7.15 26.35 -14.71
C ALA A 335 5.98 25.67 -15.44
N VAL A 336 5.40 24.62 -14.85
CA VAL A 336 4.22 23.94 -15.42
C VAL A 336 3.01 24.86 -15.49
N LYS A 337 2.80 25.73 -14.49
CA LYS A 337 1.71 26.73 -14.54
C LYS A 337 1.91 27.71 -15.70
N ASP A 338 3.13 28.19 -15.89
CA ASP A 338 3.45 29.13 -16.97
C ASP A 338 3.25 28.49 -18.36
N GLU A 339 3.64 27.22 -18.50
CA GLU A 339 3.44 26.43 -19.73
C GLU A 339 1.95 26.26 -20.04
N ILE A 340 1.14 25.82 -19.07
CA ILE A 340 -0.32 25.70 -19.21
C ILE A 340 -0.99 27.05 -19.51
N LEU A 341 -0.48 28.15 -18.94
CA LEU A 341 -0.98 29.48 -19.25
C LEU A 341 -0.65 29.90 -20.69
N SER A 342 0.45 29.43 -21.26
CA SER A 342 0.83 29.72 -22.64
C SER A 342 0.09 28.89 -23.69
N ASN A 343 -0.39 27.69 -23.32
CA ASN A 343 -1.03 26.73 -24.23
C ASN A 343 -2.50 26.44 -23.87
N GLN A 344 -3.42 26.84 -24.74
CA GLN A 344 -4.85 26.66 -24.52
C GLN A 344 -5.29 25.18 -24.45
N THR A 345 -4.69 24.32 -25.27
CA THR A 345 -5.01 22.89 -25.32
C THR A 345 -4.61 22.20 -24.02
N GLU A 346 -3.40 22.46 -23.54
CA GLU A 346 -2.91 21.94 -22.26
C GLU A 346 -3.75 22.44 -21.10
N ARG A 347 -4.22 23.70 -21.17
CA ARG A 347 -5.16 24.24 -20.18
C ARG A 347 -6.47 23.48 -20.14
N TRP A 348 -7.07 23.20 -21.29
CA TRP A 348 -8.31 22.42 -21.34
C TRP A 348 -8.13 21.00 -20.81
N GLN A 349 -6.99 20.37 -21.14
CA GLN A 349 -6.63 19.05 -20.62
C GLN A 349 -6.41 19.08 -19.10
N ALA A 350 -5.70 20.08 -18.59
CA ALA A 350 -5.48 20.28 -17.16
C ALA A 350 -6.79 20.45 -16.37
N VAL A 351 -7.69 21.30 -16.87
CA VAL A 351 -9.04 21.44 -16.32
C VAL A 351 -9.78 20.11 -16.34
N GLY A 352 -9.70 19.38 -17.45
CA GLY A 352 -10.30 18.06 -17.63
C GLY A 352 -9.80 17.02 -16.64
N MET A 353 -8.51 17.02 -16.29
CA MET A 353 -7.93 16.09 -15.32
C MET A 353 -8.29 16.47 -13.86
N LEU A 354 -8.33 17.76 -13.53
CA LEU A 354 -8.68 18.23 -12.19
C LEU A 354 -10.10 17.82 -11.77
N LYS A 355 -11.00 17.52 -12.72
CA LYS A 355 -12.33 16.97 -12.43
C LYS A 355 -12.25 15.74 -11.52
N HIS A 356 -11.23 14.89 -11.70
CA HIS A 356 -11.05 13.67 -10.90
C HIS A 356 -10.81 13.97 -9.43
N ILE A 357 -10.25 15.13 -9.07
CA ILE A 357 -10.14 15.55 -7.67
C ILE A 357 -11.49 16.06 -7.15
N PHE A 358 -12.16 16.90 -7.94
CA PHE A 358 -13.37 17.60 -7.51
C PHE A 358 -14.60 16.69 -7.43
N SER A 359 -14.75 15.75 -8.36
CA SER A 359 -15.89 14.81 -8.40
C SER A 359 -15.76 13.69 -7.38
N PHE A 360 -14.56 13.46 -6.86
CA PHE A 360 -14.31 12.36 -5.94
C PHE A 360 -14.68 12.76 -4.52
N VAL A 361 -15.72 12.11 -3.99
CA VAL A 361 -16.36 12.50 -2.72
C VAL A 361 -15.37 12.39 -1.56
N ASP A 362 -14.60 11.31 -1.55
CA ASP A 362 -13.78 10.88 -0.42
C ASP A 362 -12.49 11.70 -0.25
N PHE A 363 -12.10 12.51 -1.23
CA PHE A 363 -10.95 13.39 -1.04
C PHE A 363 -11.23 14.50 -0.01
N PRO A 364 -10.30 14.73 0.94
CA PRO A 364 -10.39 15.80 1.93
C PRO A 364 -10.61 17.18 1.30
N TRP A 365 -11.40 18.01 1.98
CA TRP A 365 -11.68 19.38 1.54
C TRP A 365 -10.42 20.24 1.42
N GLU A 366 -9.41 20.01 2.28
CA GLU A 366 -8.15 20.76 2.20
C GLU A 366 -7.39 20.46 0.89
N LEU A 367 -7.39 19.22 0.43
CA LEU A 367 -6.80 18.88 -0.88
C LEU A 367 -7.59 19.50 -2.04
N LYS A 368 -8.93 19.46 -1.95
CA LYS A 368 -9.80 20.13 -2.94
C LYS A 368 -9.56 21.64 -2.97
N LYS A 369 -9.28 22.27 -1.83
CA LYS A 369 -8.92 23.68 -1.73
C LYS A 369 -7.62 24.00 -2.48
N HIS A 370 -6.56 23.24 -2.25
CA HIS A 370 -5.32 23.40 -3.00
C HIS A 370 -5.49 23.14 -4.51
N ALA A 371 -6.37 22.20 -4.88
CA ALA A 371 -6.70 21.97 -6.29
C ALA A 371 -7.48 23.14 -6.92
N ILE A 372 -8.38 23.79 -6.19
CA ILE A 372 -9.06 25.02 -6.64
C ILE A 372 -8.08 26.19 -6.75
N ASP A 373 -7.16 26.35 -5.80
CA ASP A 373 -6.13 27.39 -5.87
C ASP A 373 -5.21 27.18 -7.08
N PHE A 374 -4.82 25.94 -7.35
CA PHE A 374 -4.08 25.58 -8.57
C PHE A 374 -4.88 25.93 -9.84
N LEU A 375 -6.16 25.56 -9.89
CA LEU A 375 -7.06 25.86 -11.01
C LEU A 375 -7.17 27.37 -11.26
N LEU A 376 -7.27 28.17 -10.19
CA LEU A 376 -7.29 29.62 -10.30
C LEU A 376 -5.98 30.14 -10.92
N CYS A 377 -4.82 29.61 -10.52
CA CYS A 377 -3.53 30.01 -11.12
C CYS A 377 -3.47 29.74 -12.63
N ILE A 378 -3.87 28.56 -13.09
CA ILE A 378 -3.77 28.18 -14.51
C ILE A 378 -4.88 28.78 -15.39
N THR A 379 -5.83 29.49 -14.77
CA THR A 379 -6.89 30.24 -15.45
C THR A 379 -6.75 31.75 -15.23
N ASP A 380 -5.72 32.20 -14.52
CA ASP A 380 -5.42 33.62 -14.30
C ASP A 380 -4.55 34.15 -15.45
N GLY A 381 -5.17 34.86 -16.38
CA GLY A 381 -4.43 35.49 -17.47
C GLY A 381 -5.34 36.02 -18.57
N ASN A 382 -5.00 37.20 -19.10
CA ASN A 382 -5.51 37.63 -20.39
C ASN A 382 -5.09 36.56 -21.40
N ILE A 383 -6.05 35.82 -21.95
CA ILE A 383 -5.83 34.95 -23.11
C ILE A 383 -5.06 35.79 -24.12
N ALA A 384 -3.78 35.46 -24.36
CA ALA A 384 -3.03 36.15 -25.38
C ALA A 384 -3.82 35.96 -26.67
N ARG A 385 -4.35 37.06 -27.24
CA ARG A 385 -5.13 37.06 -28.50
C ARG A 385 -4.40 36.36 -29.65
N ASN A 386 -3.10 36.12 -29.50
CA ASN A 386 -2.22 35.46 -30.45
C ASN A 386 -2.22 33.92 -30.34
N CYS A 387 -2.91 33.32 -29.37
CA CYS A 387 -3.02 31.86 -29.21
C CYS A 387 -4.33 31.27 -29.75
N ILE A 388 -5.21 32.10 -30.32
CA ILE A 388 -6.38 31.61 -31.06
C ILE A 388 -5.86 31.25 -32.45
N ASP A 389 -5.35 30.03 -32.59
CA ASP A 389 -5.21 29.45 -33.92
C ASP A 389 -6.65 29.27 -34.42
N GLU A 390 -7.03 30.00 -35.48
CA GLU A 390 -8.41 30.10 -35.99
C GLU A 390 -9.01 28.73 -36.40
N ASP A 391 -8.23 27.66 -36.35
CA ASP A 391 -8.57 26.27 -36.70
C ASP A 391 -8.56 25.27 -35.52
N THR A 392 -8.44 25.71 -34.25
CA THR A 392 -8.40 24.74 -33.13
C THR A 392 -9.80 24.18 -32.81
N ASP A 393 -10.14 23.02 -33.38
CA ASP A 393 -11.39 22.30 -33.07
C ASP A 393 -11.43 21.85 -31.60
N CYS A 394 -12.14 22.62 -30.78
CA CYS A 394 -12.29 22.37 -29.34
C CYS A 394 -13.33 21.26 -29.02
N SER A 395 -14.03 20.72 -30.03
CA SER A 395 -15.13 19.77 -29.83
C SER A 395 -14.70 18.52 -29.04
N ILE A 396 -13.46 18.05 -29.21
CA ILE A 396 -12.92 16.88 -28.52
C ILE A 396 -12.74 17.09 -27.01
N TYR A 397 -12.59 18.35 -26.55
CA TYR A 397 -12.38 18.68 -25.13
C TYR A 397 -13.69 19.02 -24.40
N MET A 398 -14.74 19.41 -25.14
CA MET A 398 -16.02 19.86 -24.58
C MET A 398 -16.64 18.89 -23.55
N PRO A 399 -16.69 17.56 -23.77
CA PRO A 399 -17.25 16.64 -22.78
C PRO A 399 -16.47 16.66 -21.45
N ASN A 400 -15.14 16.72 -21.52
CA ASN A 400 -14.29 16.77 -20.34
C ASN A 400 -14.40 18.10 -19.60
N LEU A 401 -14.47 19.21 -20.33
CA LEU A 401 -14.70 20.53 -19.74
C LEU A 401 -16.07 20.62 -19.06
N TYR A 402 -17.12 20.09 -19.68
CA TYR A 402 -18.45 20.05 -19.07
C TYR A 402 -18.46 19.23 -17.78
N ALA A 403 -17.82 18.05 -17.79
CA ALA A 403 -17.67 17.23 -16.58
C ALA A 403 -16.85 17.94 -15.49
N ALA A 404 -15.81 18.69 -15.85
CA ALA A 404 -15.05 19.51 -14.91
C ALA A 404 -15.90 20.62 -14.28
N LEU A 405 -16.70 21.33 -15.08
CA LEU A 405 -17.64 22.35 -14.58
C LEU A 405 -18.67 21.75 -13.60
N GLN A 406 -19.21 20.56 -13.90
CA GLN A 406 -20.07 19.83 -12.97
C GLN A 406 -19.34 19.47 -11.67
N ALA A 407 -18.09 18.98 -11.77
CA ALA A 407 -17.29 18.62 -10.60
C ALA A 407 -16.98 19.84 -9.71
N ILE A 408 -16.66 21.00 -10.31
CA ILE A 408 -16.50 22.26 -9.56
C ILE A 408 -17.82 22.67 -8.89
N THR A 409 -18.95 22.48 -9.57
CA THR A 409 -20.29 22.76 -9.01
C THR A 409 -20.56 21.89 -7.78
N MET A 410 -20.15 20.61 -7.80
CA MET A 410 -20.23 19.74 -6.62
C MET A 410 -19.43 20.32 -5.44
N VAL A 411 -18.23 20.83 -5.67
CA VAL A 411 -17.43 21.49 -4.62
C VAL A 411 -18.19 22.69 -4.04
N ILE A 412 -18.78 23.54 -4.87
CA ILE A 412 -19.56 24.71 -4.42
C ILE A 412 -20.75 24.29 -3.55
N MET A 413 -21.47 23.24 -3.96
CA MET A 413 -22.68 22.80 -3.27
C MET A 413 -22.39 22.12 -1.93
N TYR A 414 -21.35 21.29 -1.86
CA TYR A 414 -21.13 20.39 -0.72
C TYR A 414 -20.04 20.81 0.25
N THR A 415 -19.13 21.73 -0.14
CA THR A 415 -18.08 22.17 0.79
C THR A 415 -18.69 22.86 2.03
N PRO A 416 -18.22 22.55 3.25
CA PRO A 416 -18.61 23.29 4.44
C PRO A 416 -17.91 24.67 4.53
N ASP A 417 -16.77 24.85 3.85
CA ASP A 417 -15.96 26.06 3.90
C ASP A 417 -16.48 27.15 2.94
N THR A 418 -16.82 28.32 3.49
CA THR A 418 -17.31 29.47 2.74
C THR A 418 -16.24 30.09 1.81
N VAL A 419 -14.97 30.04 2.20
CA VAL A 419 -13.85 30.56 1.40
C VAL A 419 -13.63 29.66 0.20
N LEU A 420 -13.54 28.34 0.42
CA LEU A 420 -13.46 27.36 -0.65
C LEU A 420 -14.64 27.49 -1.62
N ARG A 421 -15.87 27.66 -1.11
CA ARG A 421 -17.05 27.86 -1.95
C ARG A 421 -16.92 29.08 -2.87
N LYS A 422 -16.43 30.22 -2.34
CA LYS A 422 -16.22 31.44 -3.11
C LYS A 422 -15.15 31.26 -4.18
N ASN A 423 -14.02 30.64 -3.83
CA ASN A 423 -12.93 30.39 -4.77
C ASN A 423 -13.35 29.41 -5.88
N ALA A 424 -14.11 28.37 -5.54
CA ALA A 424 -14.64 27.43 -6.52
C ALA A 424 -15.65 28.11 -7.47
N PHE A 425 -16.50 29.01 -6.98
CA PHE A 425 -17.39 29.80 -7.83
C PHE A 425 -16.64 30.74 -8.77
N GLU A 426 -15.54 31.34 -8.31
CA GLU A 426 -14.67 32.14 -9.17
C GLU A 426 -13.99 31.29 -10.24
N ALA A 427 -13.44 30.13 -9.87
CA ALA A 427 -12.85 29.19 -10.82
C ALA A 427 -13.86 28.72 -11.88
N LEU A 428 -15.11 28.43 -11.48
CA LEU A 428 -16.19 28.07 -12.39
C LEU A 428 -16.43 29.13 -13.48
N LYS A 429 -16.38 30.43 -13.11
CA LYS A 429 -16.55 31.52 -14.08
C LYS A 429 -15.42 31.55 -15.09
N ARG A 430 -14.18 31.37 -14.63
CA ARG A 430 -12.99 31.44 -15.48
C ARG A 430 -12.88 30.28 -16.46
N VAL A 431 -13.34 29.09 -16.08
CA VAL A 431 -13.34 27.90 -16.96
C VAL A 431 -14.45 27.97 -18.02
N ARG A 432 -15.54 28.70 -17.74
CA ARG A 432 -16.67 28.85 -18.66
C ARG A 432 -16.41 29.85 -19.80
N VAL A 433 -15.47 30.76 -19.60
CA VAL A 433 -15.03 31.79 -20.56
C VAL A 433 -13.86 31.24 -21.36
#